data_AF-A0AAV5YU61-F1
#
_entry.id   AF-A0AAV5YU61-F1
#
_cell.length_a   1.000
_cell.length_b   1.000
_cell.length_c   1.000
_cell.angle_alpha   90.00
_cell.angle_beta   90.00
_cell.angle_gamma   90.00
#
_symmetry.space_group_name_H-M   'P 1'
#
loop_
_entity.id
_entity.type
_entity.pdbx_description
1 polymer ?
#
loop_
_entity_poly.entity_id
_entity_poly.type
_entity_poly.pdbx_seq_one_letter_code
_entity_poly.pdbx_strand_id
1 'polypeptide(L)'
;MREALKQPQYATLPAPAQVATLLVVTAGLLDPVPLDRVAEATRLVHDTVRVALPEVWYAIARGERLTDSQREAVLAAVRPGLAALAVEGAGGDA
;
A
#
# COMPACT_ATOMS: atom_id res chain seq x y z
N MET A 1 19.99 26.99 16.09
CA MET A 1 19.61 25.55 16.19
C MET A 1 18.18 25.36 15.70
N ARG A 2 17.95 25.40 14.38
CA ARG A 2 16.69 24.91 13.78
C ARG A 2 16.81 24.49 12.30
N GLU A 3 18.00 24.11 11.84
CA GLU A 3 18.20 23.58 10.47
C GLU A 3 18.48 22.08 10.39
N ALA A 4 18.45 21.35 11.51
CA ALA A 4 18.70 19.90 11.55
C ALA A 4 17.48 19.02 11.18
N LEU A 5 16.34 19.60 10.79
CA LEU A 5 15.12 18.86 10.40
C LEU A 5 14.95 18.72 8.89
N LYS A 6 16.00 18.98 8.10
CA LYS A 6 16.08 18.46 6.74
C LYS A 6 16.61 17.03 6.82
N GLN A 7 15.71 16.08 7.11
CA GLN A 7 16.02 14.67 6.93
C GLN A 7 16.52 14.48 5.49
N PRO A 8 17.75 13.99 5.29
CA PRO A 8 18.29 13.76 3.97
C PRO A 8 17.79 12.41 3.46
N GLN A 9 17.36 12.38 2.19
CA GLN A 9 17.45 11.25 1.26
C GLN A 9 17.07 9.82 1.74
N TYR A 10 15.80 9.42 1.54
CA TYR A 10 15.42 8.00 1.47
C TYR A 10 15.25 7.57 0.00
N ALA A 11 16.31 7.04 -0.58
CA ALA A 11 16.25 6.17 -1.78
C ALA A 11 15.71 4.76 -1.42
N THR A 12 14.85 4.70 -0.41
CA THR A 12 14.26 3.51 0.21
C THR A 12 12.75 3.72 0.14
N LEU A 13 11.97 2.67 -0.11
CA LEU A 13 10.51 2.74 -0.24
C LEU A 13 9.92 3.65 0.87
N PRO A 14 9.12 4.69 0.56
CA PRO A 14 8.64 5.63 1.57
C PRO A 14 7.88 4.89 2.68
N ALA A 15 8.05 5.30 3.95
CA ALA A 15 7.43 4.59 5.09
C ALA A 15 5.92 4.31 4.92
N PRO A 16 5.10 5.24 4.37
CA PRO A 16 3.71 4.96 4.02
C PRO A 16 3.51 3.80 3.06
N ALA A 17 4.37 3.70 2.04
CA ALA A 17 4.32 2.61 1.06
C ALA A 17 4.62 1.25 1.71
N GLN A 18 5.62 1.18 2.60
CA GLN A 18 5.97 -0.06 3.30
C GLN A 18 4.84 -0.53 4.22
N VAL A 19 4.28 0.38 5.03
CA VAL A 19 3.20 0.05 5.97
C VAL A 19 1.92 -0.33 5.22
N ALA A 20 1.58 0.36 4.13
CA ALA A 20 0.44 0.01 3.30
C ALA A 20 0.60 -1.39 2.70
N THR A 21 1.78 -1.71 2.15
CA THR A 21 2.08 -3.07 1.65
C THR A 21 1.96 -4.11 2.75
N LEU A 22 2.57 -3.89 3.92
CA LEU A 22 2.50 -4.84 5.04
C LEU A 22 1.06 -5.10 5.49
N LEU A 23 0.23 -4.05 5.58
CA LEU A 23 -1.17 -4.20 5.99
C LEU A 23 -1.93 -5.13 5.03
N VAL A 24 -1.75 -4.93 3.73
CA VAL A 24 -2.41 -5.73 2.68
C VAL A 24 -1.89 -7.17 2.65
N VAL A 25 -0.57 -7.37 2.83
CA VAL A 25 0.04 -8.71 2.97
C VAL A 25 -0.53 -9.44 4.18
N THR A 26 -0.58 -8.78 5.35
CA THR A 26 -1.09 -9.41 6.58
C THR A 26 -2.58 -9.73 6.52
N ALA A 27 -3.32 -9.06 5.63
CA ALA A 27 -4.73 -9.33 5.37
C ALA A 27 -4.96 -10.41 4.28
N GLY A 28 -3.90 -11.00 3.73
CA GLY A 28 -3.97 -12.04 2.68
C GLY A 28 -4.49 -11.54 1.33
N LEU A 29 -4.54 -10.22 1.11
CA LEU A 29 -5.10 -9.66 -0.12
C LEU A 29 -4.18 -9.78 -1.34
N LEU A 30 -2.90 -10.12 -1.12
CA LEU A 30 -1.94 -10.40 -2.19
C LEU A 30 -1.81 -11.89 -2.52
N ASP A 31 -2.37 -12.79 -1.70
CA ASP A 31 -2.30 -14.24 -1.91
C ASP A 31 -2.86 -14.70 -3.27
N PRO A 32 -3.97 -14.13 -3.79
CA PRO A 32 -4.49 -14.52 -5.11
C PRO A 32 -3.81 -13.80 -6.28
N VAL A 33 -2.85 -12.90 -6.03
CA VAL A 33 -2.17 -12.13 -7.08
C VAL A 33 -0.99 -12.95 -7.63
N PRO A 34 -0.90 -13.15 -8.96
CA PRO A 34 0.25 -13.80 -9.59
C PRO A 34 1.59 -13.12 -9.27
N LEU A 35 2.66 -13.90 -9.18
CA LEU A 35 3.98 -13.42 -8.75
C LEU A 35 4.54 -12.31 -9.66
N ASP A 36 4.34 -12.43 -10.97
CA ASP A 36 4.72 -11.45 -11.99
C ASP A 36 3.94 -10.12 -11.87
N ARG A 37 2.78 -10.14 -11.21
CA ARG A 37 1.94 -8.95 -10.98
C ARG A 37 2.05 -8.36 -9.58
N VAL A 38 2.82 -8.95 -8.66
CA VAL A 38 3.03 -8.42 -7.31
C VAL A 38 3.56 -6.98 -7.33
N ALA A 39 4.41 -6.66 -8.31
CA ALA A 39 4.94 -5.30 -8.49
C ALA A 39 3.87 -4.29 -8.94
N GLU A 40 2.88 -4.73 -9.71
CA GLU A 40 1.73 -3.93 -10.14
C GLU A 40 0.74 -3.75 -8.98
N ALA A 41 0.42 -4.84 -8.27
CA ALA A 41 -0.42 -4.82 -7.09
C ALA A 41 0.11 -3.90 -5.99
N THR A 42 1.43 -3.93 -5.75
CA THR A 42 2.08 -3.05 -4.78
C THR A 42 1.93 -1.57 -5.17
N ARG A 43 2.12 -1.24 -6.45
CA ARG A 43 1.90 0.13 -6.97
C ARG A 43 0.45 0.56 -6.82
N LEU A 44 -0.50 -0.32 -7.17
CA LEU A 44 -1.94 -0.07 -7.02
C LEU A 44 -2.29 0.24 -5.56
N VAL A 45 -1.76 -0.51 -4.60
CA VAL A 45 -1.97 -0.25 -3.17
C VAL A 45 -1.46 1.14 -2.80
N HIS A 46 -0.24 1.49 -3.20
CA HIS A 46 0.36 2.78 -2.84
C HIS A 46 -0.43 3.95 -3.42
N ASP A 47 -0.79 3.88 -4.69
CA ASP A 47 -1.54 4.94 -5.36
C ASP A 47 -2.95 5.06 -4.80
N THR A 48 -3.63 3.94 -4.54
CA THR A 48 -4.97 3.94 -3.96
C THR A 48 -4.96 4.58 -2.58
N VAL A 49 -4.06 4.18 -1.67
CA VAL A 49 -4.00 4.75 -0.32
C VAL A 49 -3.61 6.23 -0.38
N ARG A 50 -2.65 6.61 -1.23
CA ARG A 50 -2.20 8.00 -1.37
C ARG A 50 -3.29 8.93 -1.91
N VAL A 51 -4.12 8.46 -2.84
CA VAL A 51 -5.15 9.27 -3.51
C VAL A 51 -6.48 9.22 -2.76
N ALA A 52 -6.94 8.04 -2.36
CA ALA A 52 -8.26 7.86 -1.75
C ALA A 52 -8.26 8.10 -0.23
N LEU A 53 -7.12 7.92 0.45
CA LEU A 53 -6.98 8.02 1.91
C LEU A 53 -5.75 8.87 2.29
N PRO A 54 -5.64 10.12 1.80
CA PRO A 54 -4.47 10.96 2.04
C PRO A 54 -4.20 11.19 3.54
N GLU A 55 -5.24 11.27 4.37
CA GLU A 55 -5.12 11.39 5.82
C GLU A 55 -4.42 10.18 6.46
N VAL A 56 -4.70 8.98 5.98
CA VAL A 56 -4.03 7.74 6.42
C VAL A 56 -2.58 7.76 5.95
N TRP A 57 -2.34 8.13 4.68
CA TRP A 57 -0.99 8.24 4.12
C TRP A 57 -0.10 9.19 4.94
N TYR A 58 -0.62 10.38 5.29
CA TYR A 58 0.12 11.35 6.10
C TYR A 58 0.22 10.96 7.58
N ALA A 59 -0.76 10.26 8.15
CA ALA A 59 -0.65 9.70 9.50
C ALA A 59 0.54 8.73 9.58
N ILE A 60 0.68 7.81 8.61
CA ILE A 60 1.82 6.89 8.56
C ILE A 60 3.12 7.66 8.35
N ALA A 61 3.15 8.66 7.46
CA ALA A 61 4.34 9.46 7.22
C ALA A 61 4.82 10.20 8.47
N ARG A 62 3.91 10.54 9.38
CA ARG A 62 4.20 11.18 10.67
C ARG A 62 4.52 10.18 11.79
N GLY A 63 4.50 8.87 11.50
CA GLY A 63 4.72 7.81 12.48
C GLY A 63 3.55 7.60 13.44
N GLU A 64 2.36 8.07 13.08
CA GLU A 64 1.16 7.92 13.90
C GLU A 64 0.62 6.49 13.82
N ARG A 65 0.03 6.02 14.93
CA ARG A 65 -0.62 4.72 14.97
C ARG A 65 -1.94 4.79 14.20
N LEU A 66 -2.09 3.91 13.22
CA LEU A 66 -3.38 3.72 12.55
C LEU A 66 -4.43 3.19 13.53
N THR A 67 -5.65 3.72 13.44
CA THR A 67 -6.82 3.14 14.09
C THR A 67 -7.32 1.93 13.31
N ASP A 68 -8.13 1.09 13.95
CA ASP A 68 -8.71 -0.07 13.26
C ASP A 68 -9.62 0.36 12.11
N SER A 69 -10.38 1.46 12.28
CA SER A 69 -11.18 2.04 11.19
C SER A 69 -10.33 2.49 10.00
N GLN A 70 -9.15 3.07 10.23
CA GLN A 70 -8.23 3.45 9.15
C GLN A 70 -7.62 2.22 8.46
N ARG A 71 -7.28 1.18 9.22
CA ARG A 71 -6.82 -0.10 8.65
C ARG A 71 -7.89 -0.70 7.74
N GLU A 72 -9.12 -0.80 8.21
CA GLU A 72 -10.26 -1.31 7.44
C GLU A 72 -10.53 -0.45 6.19
N ALA A 73 -10.44 0.88 6.30
CA ALA A 73 -10.60 1.77 5.15
C ALA A 73 -9.56 1.49 4.06
N VAL A 74 -8.28 1.28 4.44
CA VAL A 74 -7.23 0.91 3.49
C VAL A 74 -7.56 -0.41 2.81
N LEU A 75 -7.90 -1.45 3.58
CA LEU A 75 -8.21 -2.77 3.03
C LEU A 75 -9.42 -2.73 2.10
N ALA A 76 -10.47 -1.97 2.46
CA ALA A 76 -11.66 -1.79 1.64
C ALA A 76 -11.35 -1.05 0.33
N ALA A 77 -10.49 -0.04 0.37
CA ALA A 77 -10.14 0.75 -0.80
C ALA A 77 -9.32 -0.03 -1.84
N VAL A 78 -8.37 -0.86 -1.39
CA VAL A 78 -7.47 -1.59 -2.32
C VAL A 78 -8.05 -2.91 -2.83
N ARG A 79 -8.97 -3.52 -2.08
CA ARG A 79 -9.53 -4.85 -2.37
C ARG A 79 -10.09 -4.98 -3.80
N PRO A 80 -10.89 -4.04 -4.34
CA PRO A 80 -11.41 -4.17 -5.70
C PRO A 80 -10.31 -4.19 -6.75
N GLY A 81 -9.29 -3.34 -6.61
CA GLY A 81 -8.17 -3.27 -7.55
C GLY A 81 -7.32 -4.53 -7.52
N LEU A 82 -7.03 -5.07 -6.32
CA LEU A 82 -6.29 -6.32 -6.18
C LEU A 82 -7.07 -7.54 -6.71
N ALA A 83 -8.39 -7.57 -6.50
CA ALA A 83 -9.24 -8.62 -7.05
C ALA A 83 -9.25 -8.61 -8.58
N ALA A 84 -9.27 -7.43 -9.21
CA ALA A 84 -9.16 -7.32 -10.66
C ALA A 84 -7.82 -7.87 -11.18
N LEU A 85 -6.70 -7.54 -10.50
CA LEU A 85 -5.38 -8.04 -10.86
C LEU A 85 -5.26 -9.58 -10.73
N ALA A 86 -5.94 -10.17 -9.75
CA ALA A 86 -5.97 -11.62 -9.56
C ALA A 86 -6.72 -12.36 -10.68
N VAL A 87 -7.80 -11.76 -11.21
CA VAL A 87 -8.64 -12.41 -12.24
C VAL A 87 -7.96 -12.43 -13.60
N GLU A 88 -7.29 -11.35 -14.02
CA GLU A 88 -6.69 -11.28 -15.36
C GLU A 88 -5.42 -12.14 -15.50
N GLY A 89 -4.77 -12.51 -14.39
CA GLY A 89 -3.60 -13.38 -14.39
C GLY A 89 -3.90 -14.86 -14.61
N ALA A 90 -5.16 -15.28 -14.45
CA ALA A 90 -5.56 -16.68 -14.62
C ALA A 90 -5.63 -17.15 -16.10
N GLY A 91 -5.45 -16.24 -17.06
CA GLY A 91 -5.53 -16.53 -18.51
C GLY A 91 -4.19 -16.67 -19.23
N GLY A 92 -3.06 -16.69 -18.50
CA GLY A 92 -1.71 -16.52 -19.07
C GLY A 92 -0.89 -17.78 -19.35
N ASP A 93 -1.40 -18.99 -19.10
CA ASP A 93 -0.70 -20.24 -19.45
C ASP A 93 -1.41 -20.93 -20.62
N ALA A 94 -0.93 -20.64 -21.84
CA ALA A 94 -1.23 -21.38 -23.06
C ALA A 94 0.05 -21.57 -23.90
#